data_AF-A0A7M3Y5M5-F1
#
_entry.id   AF-A0A7M3Y5M5-F1
#
_cell.length_a   1.000
_cell.length_b   1.000
_cell.length_c   1.000
_cell.angle_alpha   90.00
_cell.angle_beta   90.00
_cell.angle_gamma   90.00
#
_symmetry.space_group_name_H-M   'P 1'
#
loop_
_entity.id
_entity.type
_entity.pdbx_description
1 polymer ?
#
loop_
_entity_poly.entity_id
_entity_poly.type
_entity_poly.pdbx_seq_one_letter_code
_entity_poly.pdbx_strand_id
1 'polypeptide(L)'
;KDAISWLEGQPVWFTTWGEWKNHNSSSNSANFSSKSNQVDVWIPENNNSWKVPGTVKILFAGQIISVLSVCSNNLQLPEDPCDNTTYPRLSIDSRHLEVGWRSIDGGLIVTINPGERVSIELSAIPNSTSIHPMTTFNGLHHSVTIVGMHTTNLFQWSSDFIESPLRFTWLLVRPSSEEFGLIIPVIAISTLIATPLAIRYLLKRDDN
;
A
#
# COMPACT_ATOMS: atom_id res chain seq x y z
N LYS A 1 22.37 9.89 6.92
CA LYS A 1 21.69 9.94 8.24
C LYS A 1 21.01 11.29 8.49
N ASP A 2 21.69 12.42 8.28
CA ASP A 2 21.09 13.76 8.47
C ASP A 2 19.83 14.00 7.62
N ALA A 3 19.88 13.66 6.32
CA ALA A 3 18.70 13.77 5.44
C ALA A 3 17.51 12.89 5.85
N ILE A 4 17.77 11.71 6.42
CA ILE A 4 16.72 10.79 6.90
C ILE A 4 16.04 11.39 8.13
N SER A 5 16.84 11.82 9.12
CA SER A 5 16.31 12.47 10.33
C SER A 5 15.55 13.75 10.01
N TRP A 6 16.04 14.53 9.04
CA TRP A 6 15.33 15.71 8.55
C TRP A 6 13.97 15.37 7.94
N LEU A 7 13.88 14.33 7.09
CA LEU A 7 12.64 13.85 6.49
C LEU A 7 11.66 13.30 7.54
N GLU A 8 12.16 12.58 8.54
CA GLU A 8 11.39 12.05 9.67
C GLU A 8 10.76 13.16 10.51
N GLY A 9 11.32 14.36 10.50
CA GLY A 9 10.76 15.54 11.15
C GLY A 9 9.68 16.26 10.34
N GLN A 10 9.47 15.92 9.06
CA GLN A 10 8.52 16.63 8.21
C GLN A 10 7.08 16.10 8.36
N PRO A 11 6.06 16.97 8.23
CA PRO A 11 4.66 16.58 8.21
C PRO A 11 4.27 16.05 6.82
N VAL A 12 4.88 14.93 6.42
CA VAL A 12 4.66 14.29 5.12
C VAL A 12 4.16 12.87 5.29
N TRP A 13 3.42 12.39 4.29
CA TRP A 13 2.95 11.02 4.25
C TRP A 13 4.07 10.08 3.79
N PHE A 14 4.43 9.11 4.62
CA PHE A 14 5.42 8.08 4.29
C PHE A 14 4.74 6.92 3.57
N THR A 15 5.02 6.78 2.27
CA THR A 15 4.30 5.85 1.40
C THR A 15 5.20 5.19 0.36
N THR A 16 4.72 4.10 -0.21
CA THR A 16 5.33 3.44 -1.37
C THR A 16 4.74 4.01 -2.65
N TRP A 17 5.44 3.86 -3.79
CA TRP A 17 4.93 4.35 -5.07
C TRP A 17 3.60 3.67 -5.46
N GLY A 18 3.50 2.37 -5.19
CA GLY A 18 2.28 1.60 -5.43
C GLY A 18 1.14 2.04 -4.52
N GLU A 19 1.40 2.28 -3.23
CA GLU A 19 0.38 2.72 -2.28
C GLU A 19 -0.12 4.12 -2.64
N TRP A 20 0.78 5.06 -2.96
CA TRP A 20 0.42 6.39 -3.44
C TRP A 20 -0.47 6.35 -4.70
N LYS A 21 -0.07 5.57 -5.71
CA LYS A 21 -0.80 5.48 -6.97
C LYS A 21 -2.19 4.88 -6.79
N ASN A 22 -2.30 3.78 -6.04
CA ASN A 22 -3.58 3.10 -5.83
C ASN A 22 -4.48 3.88 -4.85
N HIS A 23 -3.92 4.52 -3.82
CA HIS A 23 -4.66 5.44 -2.95
C HIS A 23 -5.33 6.56 -3.75
N ASN A 24 -4.60 7.20 -4.67
CA ASN A 24 -5.17 8.24 -5.52
C ASN A 24 -6.29 7.68 -6.42
N SER A 25 -6.11 6.47 -6.95
CA SER A 25 -7.17 5.80 -7.72
C SER A 25 -8.42 5.51 -6.88
N SER A 26 -8.25 4.98 -5.67
CA SER A 26 -9.34 4.69 -4.74
C SER A 26 -10.05 5.95 -4.27
N SER A 27 -9.30 7.02 -4.00
CA SER A 27 -9.86 8.31 -3.58
C SER A 27 -10.75 8.91 -4.67
N ASN A 28 -10.33 8.82 -5.94
CA ASN A 28 -11.11 9.34 -7.07
C ASN A 28 -12.31 8.46 -7.45
N SER A 29 -12.33 7.17 -7.07
CA SER A 29 -13.48 6.29 -7.29
C SER A 29 -14.51 6.35 -6.16
N ALA A 30 -14.25 7.14 -5.11
CA ALA A 30 -15.17 7.32 -4.01
C ALA A 30 -16.48 7.96 -4.45
N ASN A 31 -17.59 7.38 -4.00
CA ASN A 31 -18.94 7.87 -4.21
C ASN A 31 -19.55 8.27 -2.87
N PHE A 32 -20.57 9.14 -2.94
CA PHE A 32 -21.29 9.57 -1.76
C PHE A 32 -22.78 9.74 -2.03
N SER A 33 -23.56 9.66 -0.96
CA SER A 33 -24.99 9.94 -0.94
C SER A 33 -25.32 10.69 0.35
N SER A 34 -26.12 11.73 0.25
CA SER A 34 -26.61 12.49 1.41
C SER A 34 -28.12 12.33 1.51
N LYS A 35 -28.61 11.82 2.65
CA LYS A 35 -30.04 11.67 2.93
C LYS A 35 -30.34 12.21 4.32
N SER A 36 -31.17 13.26 4.39
CA SER A 36 -31.51 13.91 5.67
C SER A 36 -30.25 14.34 6.45
N ASN A 37 -30.04 13.80 7.64
CA ASN A 37 -28.88 14.06 8.50
C ASN A 37 -27.77 13.01 8.38
N GLN A 38 -27.84 12.11 7.39
CA GLN A 38 -26.88 11.04 7.18
C GLN A 38 -26.14 11.23 5.85
N VAL A 39 -24.81 11.06 5.89
CA VAL A 39 -23.93 11.07 4.72
C VAL A 39 -23.23 9.72 4.61
N ASP A 40 -23.50 9.00 3.54
CA ASP A 40 -22.85 7.73 3.24
C ASP A 40 -21.75 7.95 2.20
N VAL A 41 -20.60 7.33 2.42
CA VAL A 41 -19.46 7.32 1.48
C VAL A 41 -18.97 5.90 1.29
N TRP A 42 -18.66 5.53 0.04
CA TRP A 42 -18.12 4.21 -0.26
C TRP A 42 -17.16 4.26 -1.45
N ILE A 43 -16.25 3.30 -1.48
CA ILE A 43 -15.35 3.07 -2.62
C ILE A 43 -15.74 1.72 -3.23
N PRO A 44 -16.09 1.65 -4.53
CA PRO A 44 -16.44 0.39 -5.16
C PRO A 44 -15.23 -0.55 -5.17
N GLU A 45 -15.48 -1.84 -4.94
CA GLU A 45 -14.44 -2.86 -5.00
C GLU A 45 -14.02 -3.13 -6.45
N ASN A 46 -12.71 -3.24 -6.69
CA ASN A 46 -12.17 -3.67 -7.97
C ASN A 46 -11.24 -4.88 -7.77
N ASN A 47 -11.67 -6.04 -8.26
CA ASN A 47 -10.98 -7.32 -8.07
C ASN A 47 -9.64 -7.43 -8.80
N ASN A 48 -9.34 -6.53 -9.74
CA ASN A 48 -8.15 -6.60 -10.59
C ASN A 48 -7.01 -5.66 -10.15
N SER A 49 -7.17 -4.96 -9.03
CA SER A 49 -6.19 -4.01 -8.51
C SER A 49 -5.84 -4.27 -7.05
N TRP A 50 -4.65 -3.85 -6.63
CA TRP A 50 -4.28 -3.86 -5.22
C TRP A 50 -5.27 -2.98 -4.43
N LYS A 51 -5.95 -3.59 -3.43
CA LYS A 51 -6.91 -2.90 -2.57
C LYS A 51 -6.17 -1.98 -1.59
N VAL A 52 -6.09 -0.70 -1.94
CA VAL A 52 -5.47 0.35 -1.12
C VAL A 52 -6.54 1.34 -0.67
N PRO A 53 -6.59 1.71 0.63
CA PRO A 53 -7.54 2.70 1.12
C PRO A 53 -7.46 4.03 0.35
N GLY A 54 -8.60 4.66 0.12
CA GLY A 54 -8.69 6.01 -0.45
C GLY A 54 -9.12 7.02 0.60
N THR A 55 -8.61 8.25 0.53
CA THR A 55 -8.96 9.36 1.43
C THR A 55 -9.85 10.37 0.71
N VAL A 56 -10.93 10.76 1.38
CA VAL A 56 -11.81 11.83 0.91
C VAL A 56 -12.04 12.86 2.00
N LYS A 57 -12.13 14.12 1.58
CA LYS A 57 -12.55 15.24 2.41
C LYS A 57 -14.00 15.55 2.11
N ILE A 58 -14.83 15.52 3.15
CA ILE A 58 -16.26 15.82 3.05
C ILE A 58 -16.48 17.14 3.78
N LEU A 59 -17.06 18.12 3.09
CA LEU A 59 -17.41 19.41 3.66
C LEU A 59 -18.93 19.47 3.86
N PHE A 60 -19.34 19.82 5.07
CA PHE A 60 -20.73 20.01 5.47
C PHE A 60 -20.81 20.99 6.64
N ALA A 61 -21.97 21.63 6.81
CA ALA A 61 -22.26 22.42 8.00
C ALA A 61 -22.99 21.53 9.03
N GLY A 62 -22.45 21.42 10.24
CA GLY A 62 -23.05 20.65 11.33
C GLY A 62 -22.03 19.92 12.18
N GLN A 63 -22.46 19.42 13.34
CA GLN A 63 -21.63 18.62 14.24
C GLN A 63 -21.80 17.13 13.92
N ILE A 64 -20.69 16.39 13.94
CA ILE A 64 -20.68 14.93 13.76
C ILE A 64 -21.13 14.29 15.06
N ILE A 65 -22.16 13.44 15.01
CA ILE A 65 -22.63 12.62 16.13
C ILE A 65 -21.86 11.31 16.15
N SER A 66 -21.91 10.57 15.04
CA SER A 66 -21.35 9.22 14.94
C SER A 66 -20.82 8.96 13.53
N VAL A 67 -19.83 8.05 13.44
CA VAL A 67 -19.31 7.54 12.17
C VAL A 67 -19.21 6.03 12.30
N LEU A 68 -19.88 5.31 11.43
CA LEU A 68 -20.07 3.87 11.50
C LEU A 68 -19.65 3.22 10.18
N SER A 69 -19.04 2.03 10.24
CA SER A 69 -18.94 1.16 9.06
C SER A 69 -20.31 0.53 8.80
N VAL A 70 -20.71 0.45 7.53
CA VAL A 70 -22.00 -0.10 7.09
C VAL A 70 -21.78 -1.19 6.06
N CYS A 71 -22.33 -2.37 6.32
CA CYS A 71 -22.22 -3.50 5.40
C CYS A 71 -23.15 -3.30 4.20
N SER A 72 -22.66 -3.59 2.99
CA SER A 72 -23.51 -3.69 1.80
C SER A 72 -24.04 -5.12 1.70
N ASN A 73 -25.20 -5.38 2.30
CA ASN A 73 -25.85 -6.69 2.28
C ASN A 73 -26.07 -7.17 0.83
N ASN A 74 -25.46 -8.32 0.49
CA ASN A 74 -26.06 -9.41 -0.31
C ASN A 74 -25.16 -10.65 -0.44
N LEU A 75 -23.96 -10.68 0.13
CA LEU A 75 -23.17 -11.92 0.28
C LEU A 75 -22.64 -12.00 1.71
N GLN A 76 -23.48 -12.51 2.60
CA GLN A 76 -23.07 -12.87 3.96
C GLN A 76 -22.08 -14.04 3.86
N LEU A 77 -20.79 -13.76 3.76
CA LEU A 77 -19.78 -14.78 4.04
C LEU A 77 -19.71 -14.95 5.57
N PRO A 78 -19.62 -16.19 6.09
CA PRO A 78 -19.62 -16.46 7.54
C PRO A 78 -18.43 -15.83 8.30
N GLU A 79 -17.46 -15.28 7.57
CA GLU A 79 -16.21 -14.70 8.07
C GLU A 79 -16.11 -13.18 7.80
N ASP A 80 -17.20 -12.53 7.38
CA ASP A 80 -17.22 -11.10 7.05
C ASP A 80 -17.25 -10.24 8.34
N PRO A 81 -16.18 -9.49 8.67
CA PRO A 81 -15.98 -8.86 9.98
C PRO A 81 -16.69 -7.51 10.11
N CYS A 82 -17.80 -7.31 9.41
CA CYS A 82 -18.49 -6.02 9.40
C CYS A 82 -19.66 -6.08 10.39
N ASP A 83 -19.39 -5.71 11.63
CA ASP A 83 -20.40 -5.30 12.60
C ASP A 83 -20.59 -3.78 12.44
N ASN A 84 -21.81 -3.24 12.60
CA ASN A 84 -22.15 -1.81 12.46
C ASN A 84 -21.46 -1.01 13.59
N THR A 85 -20.14 -0.95 13.51
CA THR A 85 -19.23 -0.56 14.57
C THR A 85 -18.73 0.84 14.34
N THR A 86 -18.30 1.46 15.43
CA THR A 86 -17.69 2.78 15.37
C THR A 86 -16.45 2.75 14.49
N TYR A 87 -16.43 3.59 13.46
CA TYR A 87 -15.30 3.70 12.57
C TYR A 87 -14.09 4.27 13.32
N PRO A 88 -12.87 3.73 13.11
CA PRO A 88 -11.70 4.12 13.89
C PRO A 88 -11.37 5.60 13.74
N ARG A 89 -10.97 6.24 14.83
CA ARG A 89 -10.51 7.62 14.83
C ARG A 89 -9.10 7.71 14.30
N LEU A 90 -8.88 8.63 13.37
CA LEU A 90 -7.60 8.90 12.75
C LEU A 90 -6.83 9.97 13.54
N SER A 91 -5.59 9.69 13.93
CA SER A 91 -4.72 10.67 14.57
C SER A 91 -4.23 11.72 13.55
N ILE A 92 -4.09 12.97 13.99
CA ILE A 92 -3.51 14.03 13.14
C ILE A 92 -2.03 13.77 12.82
N ASP A 93 -1.33 13.08 13.71
CA ASP A 93 0.10 12.78 13.58
C ASP A 93 0.36 11.51 12.77
N SER A 94 -0.70 10.85 12.31
CA SER A 94 -0.56 9.64 11.50
C SER A 94 0.03 9.98 10.14
N ARG A 95 1.17 9.37 9.84
CA ARG A 95 1.95 9.54 8.60
C ARG A 95 2.06 8.27 7.78
N HIS A 96 1.34 7.23 8.19
CA HIS A 96 1.21 5.99 7.45
C HIS A 96 -0.24 5.78 7.08
N LEU A 97 -0.47 5.28 5.86
CA LEU A 97 -1.83 5.05 5.40
C LEU A 97 -2.53 4.06 6.34
N GLU A 98 -3.61 4.51 6.94
CA GLU A 98 -4.50 3.71 7.78
C GLU A 98 -5.94 4.15 7.56
N VAL A 99 -6.88 3.24 7.79
CA VAL A 99 -8.30 3.55 7.73
C VAL A 99 -8.74 4.32 8.96
N GLY A 100 -9.74 5.16 8.79
CA GLY A 100 -10.32 5.91 9.89
C GLY A 100 -10.75 7.31 9.49
N TRP A 101 -11.21 8.06 10.46
CA TRP A 101 -11.75 9.40 10.23
C TRP A 101 -11.31 10.42 11.28
N ARG A 102 -11.27 11.68 10.87
CA ARG A 102 -11.08 12.81 11.77
C ARG A 102 -11.91 14.00 11.34
N SER A 103 -12.36 14.78 12.31
CA SER A 103 -12.99 16.07 12.06
C SER A 103 -11.96 17.10 11.60
N ILE A 104 -12.38 18.00 10.72
CA ILE A 104 -11.66 19.21 10.32
C ILE A 104 -12.60 20.40 10.45
N ASP A 105 -12.04 21.60 10.37
CA ASP A 105 -12.88 22.78 10.24
C ASP A 105 -13.74 22.69 8.96
N GLY A 106 -15.05 22.85 9.13
CA GLY A 106 -16.04 22.73 8.06
C GLY A 106 -16.32 21.31 7.53
N GLY A 107 -15.92 20.23 8.21
CA GLY A 107 -16.27 18.88 7.80
C GLY A 107 -15.44 17.75 8.41
N LEU A 108 -15.11 16.73 7.60
CA LEU A 108 -14.27 15.60 8.02
C LEU A 108 -13.36 15.10 6.90
N ILE A 109 -12.33 14.39 7.30
CA ILE A 109 -11.50 13.55 6.43
C ILE A 109 -11.73 12.10 6.84
N VAL A 110 -11.99 11.24 5.86
CA VAL A 110 -12.16 9.81 6.07
C VAL A 110 -11.34 9.03 5.05
N THR A 111 -10.67 7.98 5.53
CA THR A 111 -9.91 7.03 4.72
C THR A 111 -10.60 5.68 4.80
N ILE A 112 -11.03 5.15 3.65
CA ILE A 112 -11.93 3.99 3.53
C ILE A 112 -11.30 2.92 2.63
N ASN A 113 -11.52 1.65 2.94
CA ASN A 113 -11.11 0.56 2.07
C ASN A 113 -12.00 0.44 0.81
N PRO A 114 -11.46 0.01 -0.34
CA PRO A 114 -12.30 -0.44 -1.46
C PRO A 114 -13.21 -1.59 -1.03
N GLY A 115 -14.49 -1.50 -1.35
CA GLY A 115 -15.53 -2.45 -0.93
C GLY A 115 -16.25 -2.06 0.36
N GLU A 116 -15.75 -1.08 1.11
CA GLU A 116 -16.34 -0.62 2.36
C GLU A 116 -17.24 0.61 2.16
N ARG A 117 -18.27 0.73 3.00
CA ARG A 117 -19.13 1.92 3.13
C ARG A 117 -19.09 2.45 4.55
N VAL A 118 -18.98 3.76 4.68
CA VAL A 118 -19.01 4.49 5.96
C VAL A 118 -20.22 5.41 5.97
N SER A 119 -20.97 5.38 7.06
CA SER A 119 -22.10 6.26 7.34
C SER A 119 -21.72 7.28 8.40
N ILE A 120 -22.01 8.55 8.13
CA ILE A 120 -21.74 9.69 9.02
C ILE A 120 -23.08 10.29 9.42
N GLU A 121 -23.33 10.32 10.73
CA GLU A 121 -24.53 10.94 11.31
C GLU A 121 -24.22 12.36 11.79
N LEU A 122 -25.04 13.31 11.36
CA LEU A 122 -24.93 14.72 11.70
C LEU A 122 -26.05 15.15 12.66
N SER A 123 -25.75 16.17 13.47
CA SER A 123 -26.70 16.76 14.43
C SER A 123 -27.87 17.49 13.79
N ALA A 124 -27.71 17.92 12.54
CA ALA A 124 -28.73 18.62 11.77
C ALA A 124 -28.59 18.24 10.29
N ILE A 125 -29.66 18.48 9.52
CA ILE A 125 -29.64 18.30 8.07
C ILE A 125 -28.68 19.35 7.47
N PRO A 126 -27.61 18.94 6.77
CA PRO A 126 -26.67 19.89 6.18
C PRO A 126 -27.33 20.59 4.98
N ASN A 127 -27.16 21.90 4.88
CA ASN A 127 -27.66 22.69 3.74
C ASN A 127 -26.98 22.31 2.43
N SER A 128 -25.70 21.94 2.51
CA SER A 128 -24.88 21.49 1.37
C SER A 128 -23.82 20.51 1.86
N THR A 129 -23.63 19.44 1.10
CA THR A 129 -22.57 18.44 1.32
C THR A 129 -21.74 18.34 0.05
N SER A 130 -20.43 18.42 0.15
CA SER A 130 -19.52 18.23 -0.98
C SER A 130 -18.38 17.28 -0.62
N ILE A 131 -18.01 16.42 -1.57
CA ILE A 131 -16.91 15.48 -1.44
C ILE A 131 -15.74 15.91 -2.31
N HIS A 132 -14.53 15.77 -1.78
CA HIS A 132 -13.30 16.09 -2.46
C HIS A 132 -12.34 14.91 -2.27
N PRO A 133 -12.11 14.10 -3.32
CA PRO A 133 -11.03 13.14 -3.34
C PRO A 133 -9.69 13.79 -2.98
N MET A 134 -8.88 13.10 -2.19
CA MET A 134 -7.55 13.59 -1.80
C MET A 134 -6.47 12.76 -2.46
N THR A 135 -5.48 13.43 -3.02
CA THR A 135 -4.28 12.79 -3.59
C THR A 135 -3.29 12.34 -2.51
N THR A 136 -3.45 12.85 -1.29
CA THR A 136 -2.59 12.58 -0.14
C THR A 136 -3.41 12.11 1.06
N PHE A 137 -2.79 11.29 1.89
CA PHE A 137 -3.37 10.78 3.12
C PHE A 137 -3.43 11.84 4.23
N ASN A 138 -4.46 11.74 5.07
CA ASN A 138 -4.63 12.48 6.33
C ASN A 138 -4.58 14.02 6.22
N GLY A 139 -4.75 14.58 5.02
CA GLY A 139 -4.60 16.02 4.79
C GLY A 139 -3.16 16.53 4.87
N LEU A 140 -2.18 15.64 4.78
CA LEU A 140 -0.78 16.00 4.62
C LEU A 140 -0.57 16.59 3.22
N HIS A 141 0.17 17.68 3.11
CA HIS A 141 0.32 18.36 1.82
C HIS A 141 1.20 17.58 0.83
N HIS A 142 2.16 16.80 1.32
CA HIS A 142 3.11 16.07 0.50
C HIS A 142 3.23 14.61 0.94
N SER A 143 3.64 13.77 -0.01
CA SER A 143 4.01 12.37 0.22
C SER A 143 5.47 12.14 -0.14
N VAL A 144 6.15 11.26 0.60
CA VAL A 144 7.52 10.85 0.36
C VAL A 144 7.56 9.35 0.11
N THR A 145 8.26 8.99 -0.95
CA THR A 145 8.56 7.60 -1.31
C THR A 145 10.05 7.44 -1.53
N ILE A 146 10.61 6.36 -0.98
CA ILE A 146 12.01 6.01 -1.14
C ILE A 146 12.09 4.74 -1.99
N VAL A 147 12.89 4.81 -3.05
CA VAL A 147 13.01 3.74 -4.04
C VAL A 147 14.47 3.37 -4.23
N GLY A 148 14.78 2.08 -4.13
CA GLY A 148 16.05 1.52 -4.57
C GLY A 148 16.02 1.27 -6.08
N MET A 149 16.89 1.93 -6.82
CA MET A 149 17.15 1.62 -8.23
C MET A 149 18.45 0.82 -8.34
N HIS A 150 18.44 -0.29 -9.08
CA HIS A 150 19.64 -1.12 -9.33
C HIS A 150 20.39 -1.57 -8.06
N THR A 151 19.65 -2.04 -7.06
CA THR A 151 20.23 -2.52 -5.80
C THR A 151 20.90 -3.88 -5.98
N THR A 152 22.22 -3.95 -5.80
CA THR A 152 23.01 -5.20 -5.87
C THR A 152 22.84 -6.08 -4.63
N ASN A 153 22.61 -5.47 -3.46
CA ASN A 153 22.36 -6.18 -2.20
C ASN A 153 21.23 -5.51 -1.41
N LEU A 154 20.02 -6.08 -1.48
CA LEU A 154 18.82 -5.52 -0.86
C LEU A 154 19.02 -5.23 0.63
N PHE A 155 19.60 -6.17 1.38
CA PHE A 155 19.78 -6.02 2.82
C PHE A 155 20.63 -4.80 3.18
N GLN A 156 21.74 -4.59 2.48
CA GLN A 156 22.61 -3.43 2.70
C GLN A 156 21.88 -2.12 2.39
N TRP A 157 21.16 -2.05 1.26
CA TRP A 157 20.51 -0.83 0.81
C TRP A 157 19.27 -0.44 1.63
N SER A 158 18.59 -1.38 2.31
CA SER A 158 17.52 -1.06 3.27
C SER A 158 17.99 -0.84 4.70
N SER A 159 19.26 -1.16 5.03
CA SER A 159 19.70 -1.24 6.42
C SER A 159 19.49 0.07 7.20
N ASP A 160 19.65 1.22 6.55
CA ASP A 160 19.43 2.55 7.13
C ASP A 160 17.95 2.88 7.42
N PHE A 161 17.00 2.08 6.90
CA PHE A 161 15.56 2.32 7.05
C PHE A 161 14.87 1.36 8.03
N ILE A 162 15.60 0.41 8.63
CA ILE A 162 15.03 -0.62 9.52
C ILE A 162 14.36 0.01 10.75
N GLU A 163 14.95 1.06 11.31
CA GLU A 163 14.44 1.78 12.48
C GLU A 163 13.71 3.09 12.10
N SER A 164 13.59 3.37 10.80
CA SER A 164 12.97 4.59 10.29
C SER A 164 11.48 4.38 10.05
N PRO A 165 10.62 5.39 10.29
CA PRO A 165 9.24 5.38 9.83
C PRO A 165 9.15 5.58 8.30
N LEU A 166 10.25 5.74 7.56
CA LEU A 166 10.19 5.88 6.11
C LEU A 166 9.91 4.53 5.44
N ARG A 167 8.98 4.51 4.47
CA ARG A 167 8.66 3.29 3.71
C ARG A 167 9.58 3.15 2.48
N PHE A 168 10.38 2.09 2.48
CA PHE A 168 11.25 1.75 1.38
C PHE A 168 10.57 0.78 0.41
N THR A 169 10.66 1.01 -0.90
CA THR A 169 10.18 0.09 -1.94
C THR A 169 11.29 -0.33 -2.89
N TRP A 170 11.30 -1.61 -3.21
CA TRP A 170 12.20 -2.20 -4.20
C TRP A 170 11.51 -2.19 -5.57
N LEU A 171 12.16 -1.63 -6.58
CA LEU A 171 11.83 -1.95 -7.96
C LEU A 171 12.70 -3.13 -8.38
N LEU A 172 12.14 -4.34 -8.27
CA LEU A 172 12.79 -5.55 -8.78
C LEU A 172 12.84 -5.47 -10.30
N VAL A 173 13.97 -5.00 -10.83
CA VAL A 173 14.32 -5.26 -12.21
C VAL A 173 14.63 -6.76 -12.27
N ARG A 174 13.99 -7.50 -13.19
CA ARG A 174 14.43 -8.87 -13.45
C ARG A 174 15.94 -8.81 -13.67
N PRO A 175 16.76 -9.57 -12.93
CA PRO A 175 18.18 -9.59 -13.22
C PRO A 175 18.29 -9.81 -14.72
N SER A 176 18.98 -8.92 -15.43
CA SER A 176 19.42 -9.23 -16.78
C SER A 176 20.02 -10.60 -16.64
N SER A 177 19.44 -11.60 -17.32
CA SER A 177 19.99 -12.94 -17.29
C SER A 177 21.47 -12.76 -17.52
N GLU A 178 22.30 -13.00 -16.50
CA GLU A 178 23.73 -13.10 -16.75
C GLU A 178 23.81 -14.17 -17.83
N GLU A 179 24.26 -13.77 -19.01
CA GLU A 179 24.39 -14.64 -20.16
C GLU A 179 25.48 -15.66 -19.82
N PHE A 180 25.14 -16.67 -19.01
CA PHE A 180 25.88 -17.92 -18.94
C PHE A 180 25.62 -18.74 -20.22
N GLY A 181 25.59 -18.07 -21.37
CA GLY A 181 25.03 -18.59 -22.62
C GLY A 181 25.74 -19.84 -23.12
N LEU A 182 27.03 -20.00 -22.80
CA LEU A 182 27.82 -21.18 -23.21
C LEU A 182 28.69 -21.80 -22.11
N ILE A 183 29.04 -21.07 -21.03
CA ILE A 183 29.95 -21.59 -20.01
C ILE A 183 29.35 -22.81 -19.29
N ILE A 184 28.06 -22.78 -18.95
CA ILE A 184 27.38 -23.88 -18.25
C ILE A 184 27.30 -25.14 -19.14
N PRO A 185 26.82 -25.06 -20.40
CA PRO A 185 26.86 -26.20 -21.32
C PRO A 185 28.26 -26.76 -21.56
N VAL A 186 29.28 -25.91 -21.72
CA VAL A 186 30.66 -26.34 -21.98
C VAL A 186 31.23 -27.10 -20.77
N ILE A 187 31.02 -26.58 -19.55
CA ILE A 187 31.44 -27.27 -18.33
C ILE A 187 30.73 -28.62 -18.23
N ALA A 188 29.42 -28.68 -18.48
CA ALA A 188 28.65 -29.92 -18.41
C ALA A 188 29.13 -30.99 -19.42
N ILE A 189 29.41 -30.61 -20.67
CA ILE A 189 29.94 -31.54 -21.68
C ILE A 189 31.37 -31.97 -21.31
N SER A 190 32.19 -31.03 -20.84
CA SER A 190 33.57 -31.32 -20.45
C SER A 190 33.64 -32.31 -19.30
N THR A 191 32.80 -32.17 -18.27
CA THR A 191 32.76 -33.10 -17.14
C THR A 191 32.21 -34.45 -17.55
N LEU A 192 31.21 -34.50 -18.43
CA LEU A 192 30.64 -35.74 -18.96
C LEU A 192 31.65 -36.56 -19.77
N ILE A 193 32.58 -35.91 -20.48
CA ILE A 193 33.66 -36.57 -21.24
C ILE A 193 34.87 -36.89 -20.34
N ALA A 194 35.28 -35.95 -19.49
CA ALA A 194 36.47 -36.10 -18.65
C ALA A 194 36.32 -37.21 -17.62
N THR A 195 35.12 -37.38 -17.04
CA THR A 195 34.87 -38.39 -16.00
C THR A 195 35.13 -39.84 -16.47
N PRO A 196 34.52 -40.34 -17.57
CA PRO A 196 34.79 -41.70 -18.04
C PRO A 196 36.24 -41.88 -18.54
N LEU A 197 36.86 -40.84 -19.12
CA LEU A 197 38.27 -40.90 -19.54
C LEU A 197 39.21 -41.00 -18.34
N ALA A 198 38.97 -40.24 -17.27
CA ALA A 198 39.73 -40.30 -16.04
C ALA A 198 39.60 -41.68 -15.37
N ILE A 199 38.37 -42.22 -15.28
CA ILE A 199 38.13 -43.57 -14.75
C ILE A 199 38.90 -44.61 -15.57
N ARG A 200 38.82 -44.56 -16.90
CA ARG A 200 39.53 -45.50 -17.78
C ARG A 200 41.05 -45.37 -17.65
N TYR A 201 41.56 -44.16 -17.50
CA TYR A 201 42.99 -43.90 -17.29
C TYR A 201 43.48 -44.47 -15.95
N LEU A 202 42.70 -44.30 -14.88
CA LEU A 202 43.01 -44.86 -13.57
C LEU A 202 43.01 -46.39 -13.59
N LEU A 203 41.97 -47.01 -14.14
CA LEU A 203 41.91 -48.48 -14.28
C LEU A 203 43.10 -49.05 -15.05
N LYS A 204 43.51 -48.39 -16.15
CA LYS A 204 44.67 -48.83 -16.93
C LYS A 204 46.00 -48.68 -16.19
N ARG A 205 46.09 -47.79 -15.20
CA ARG A 205 47.27 -47.65 -14.32
C ARG A 205 47.29 -48.68 -13.20
N ASP A 206 46.13 -49.17 -12.77
CA ASP A 206 46.04 -50.21 -11.73
C ASP A 206 46.29 -51.63 -12.30
N ASP A 207 46.03 -51.85 -13.60
CA ASP A 207 46.29 -53.11 -14.29
C ASP A 207 47.77 -53.33 -14.73
N ASN A 208 48.65 -52.34 -14.52
CA ASN A 208 50.07 -52.34 -14.88
C ASN A 208 50.98 -52.28 -13.64
#